data_AF-A0A816XAQ4-F1
#
_entry.id   AF-A0A816XAQ4-F1
#
_cell.length_a   1.000
_cell.length_b   1.000
_cell.length_c   1.000
_cell.angle_alpha   90.00
_cell.angle_beta   90.00
_cell.angle_gamma   90.00
#
_symmetry.space_group_name_H-M   'P 1'
#
loop_
_entity.id
_entity.type
_entity.pdbx_description
1 polymer ?
#
loop_
_entity_poly.entity_id
_entity_poly.type
_entity_poly.pdbx_seq_one_letter_code
_entity_poly.pdbx_strand_id
1 'polypeptide(L)'
;MVESTEQIRIDGMTCQSCVKNIENSISKLNGIQSIKVSLEEKIGTIVYNTNTIHINDIIERINDMGFDAELNQTTKNYDLDIELGGISDENIPVAMQRILSIAGVLNVNFPLKNDSSRAQISYDKNQINPYSLYQKIQSIGYKVNPKLENISQAYLRIQGMHCNSCAMNITQTVEDLPGIHSIKVSFDDASANVLFDSNIIELSNIIKEIEKLDFQVAMSTSNDEDKNKDHMDSSNTPLLS
;
A
#
# COMPACT_ATOMS: atom_id res chain seq x y z
N MET A 1 13.72 -5.84 -16.82
CA MET A 1 14.80 -6.35 -15.95
C MET A 1 14.35 -6.05 -14.53
N VAL A 2 14.17 -7.06 -13.67
CA VAL A 2 13.66 -6.86 -12.30
C VAL A 2 14.81 -7.07 -11.33
N GLU A 3 15.50 -5.98 -11.03
CA GLU A 3 16.59 -5.94 -10.05
C GLU A 3 16.00 -5.65 -8.67
N SER A 4 16.51 -6.33 -7.64
CA SER A 4 16.25 -5.97 -6.25
C SER A 4 17.56 -5.73 -5.51
N THR A 5 17.51 -4.82 -4.53
CA THR A 5 18.60 -4.58 -3.59
C THR A 5 18.14 -4.95 -2.20
N GLU A 6 18.85 -5.88 -1.57
CA GLU A 6 18.53 -6.35 -0.23
C GLU A 6 19.77 -6.29 0.67
N GLN A 7 19.53 -6.17 1.97
CA GLN A 7 20.59 -6.29 2.97
C GLN A 7 20.42 -7.63 3.71
N ILE A 8 21.53 -8.30 3.98
CA ILE A 8 21.60 -9.56 4.70
C ILE A 8 22.47 -9.31 5.94
N ARG A 9 21.96 -9.64 7.12
CA ARG A 9 22.74 -9.64 8.35
C ARG A 9 23.56 -10.92 8.36
N ILE A 10 24.86 -10.80 8.65
CA ILE A 10 25.80 -11.92 8.61
C ILE A 10 26.59 -11.93 9.92
N ASP A 11 26.33 -12.92 10.78
CA ASP A 11 27.08 -13.18 11.99
C ASP A 11 28.16 -14.27 11.77
N GLY A 12 29.11 -14.36 12.70
CA GLY A 12 30.25 -15.29 12.61
C GLY A 12 31.46 -14.75 11.84
N MET A 13 31.35 -13.59 11.17
CA MET A 13 32.52 -12.92 10.59
C MET A 13 33.43 -12.35 11.68
N THR A 14 34.70 -12.76 11.69
CA THR A 14 35.69 -12.32 12.69
C THR A 14 36.86 -11.53 12.10
N CYS A 15 37.01 -11.53 10.76
CA CYS A 15 38.09 -10.83 10.10
C CYS A 15 37.74 -10.46 8.65
N GLN A 16 38.55 -9.59 8.05
CA GLN A 16 38.38 -9.14 6.66
C GLN A 16 38.55 -10.27 5.62
N SER A 17 39.18 -11.38 5.99
CA SER A 17 39.24 -12.56 5.13
C SER A 17 37.88 -13.25 5.00
N CYS A 18 37.04 -13.24 6.06
CA CYS A 18 35.66 -13.74 5.99
C CYS A 18 34.82 -12.92 5.00
N VAL A 19 34.91 -11.60 5.09
CA VAL A 19 34.26 -10.64 4.18
C VAL A 19 34.61 -10.97 2.73
N LYS A 20 35.90 -11.03 2.41
CA LYS A 20 36.37 -11.33 1.04
C LYS A 20 35.93 -12.71 0.56
N ASN A 21 35.89 -13.71 1.44
CA ASN A 21 35.43 -15.05 1.08
C ASN A 21 33.96 -15.02 0.64
N ILE A 22 33.10 -14.35 1.41
CA ILE A 22 31.68 -14.19 1.11
C ILE A 22 31.50 -13.44 -0.22
N GLU A 23 32.12 -12.27 -0.37
CA GLU A 23 32.01 -11.46 -1.60
C GLU A 23 32.46 -12.25 -2.85
N ASN A 24 33.59 -12.96 -2.78
CA ASN A 24 34.11 -13.76 -3.89
C ASN A 24 33.26 -14.99 -4.23
N SER A 25 32.56 -15.57 -3.24
CA SER A 25 31.71 -16.73 -3.45
C SER A 25 30.37 -16.31 -4.05
N ILE A 26 29.73 -15.30 -3.46
CA ILE A 26 28.39 -14.87 -3.84
C ILE A 26 28.39 -14.12 -5.17
N SER A 27 29.40 -13.30 -5.47
CA SER A 27 29.52 -12.61 -6.76
C SER A 27 29.60 -13.55 -7.99
N LYS A 28 29.89 -14.83 -7.79
CA LYS A 28 29.95 -15.85 -8.85
C LYS A 28 28.61 -16.53 -9.13
N LEU A 29 27.60 -16.32 -8.28
CA LEU A 29 26.28 -16.91 -8.49
C LEU A 29 25.59 -16.24 -9.68
N ASN A 30 24.94 -17.06 -10.51
CA ASN A 30 24.17 -16.54 -11.63
C ASN A 30 23.00 -15.68 -11.11
N GLY A 31 22.82 -14.48 -11.67
CA GLY A 31 21.82 -13.53 -11.22
C GLY A 31 22.30 -12.50 -10.19
N ILE A 32 23.51 -12.64 -9.63
CA ILE A 32 24.11 -11.59 -8.78
C ILE A 32 24.75 -10.52 -9.65
N GLN A 33 24.41 -9.26 -9.38
CA GLN A 33 25.01 -8.10 -10.05
C GLN A 33 26.11 -7.48 -9.21
N SER A 34 25.91 -7.36 -7.90
CA SER A 34 26.93 -6.90 -6.98
C SER A 34 26.67 -7.40 -5.56
N ILE A 35 27.74 -7.57 -4.79
CA ILE A 35 27.70 -7.81 -3.35
C ILE A 35 28.77 -6.94 -2.69
N LYS A 36 28.43 -6.33 -1.56
CA LYS A 36 29.38 -5.63 -0.70
C LYS A 36 29.10 -5.99 0.76
N VAL A 37 30.13 -6.43 1.48
CA VAL A 37 30.01 -6.86 2.87
C VAL A 37 30.77 -5.91 3.80
N SER A 38 30.12 -5.49 4.87
CA SER A 38 30.68 -4.64 5.93
C SER A 38 30.88 -5.48 7.19
N LEU A 39 32.13 -5.67 7.60
CA LEU A 39 32.45 -6.35 8.85
C LEU A 39 31.98 -5.57 10.09
N GLU A 40 32.09 -4.24 10.02
CA GLU A 40 31.72 -3.32 11.11
C GLU A 40 30.21 -3.33 11.35
N GLU A 41 29.43 -3.26 10.27
CA GLU A 41 27.96 -3.27 10.35
C GLU A 41 27.38 -4.68 10.46
N LYS A 42 28.18 -5.71 10.14
CA LYS A 42 27.73 -7.11 9.97
C LYS A 42 26.66 -7.27 8.87
N ILE A 43 26.77 -6.48 7.80
CA ILE A 43 25.79 -6.40 6.72
C ILE A 43 26.42 -6.76 5.38
N GLY A 44 25.75 -7.61 4.60
CA GLY A 44 25.97 -7.78 3.17
C GLY A 44 24.87 -7.09 2.37
N THR A 45 25.21 -6.06 1.59
CA THR A 45 24.29 -5.44 0.61
C THR A 45 24.44 -6.14 -0.72
N ILE A 46 23.33 -6.61 -1.30
CA ILE A 46 23.34 -7.39 -2.54
C ILE A 46 22.36 -6.82 -3.56
N VAL A 47 22.79 -6.76 -4.81
CA VAL A 47 21.94 -6.43 -5.96
C VAL A 47 21.85 -7.66 -6.85
N TYR A 48 20.63 -8.12 -7.12
CA TYR A 48 20.39 -9.37 -7.85
C TYR A 48 19.14 -9.33 -8.72
N ASN A 49 19.10 -10.21 -9.70
CA ASN A 49 17.96 -10.41 -10.59
C ASN A 49 17.00 -11.43 -9.99
N THR A 50 15.82 -10.96 -9.60
CA THR A 50 14.76 -11.76 -8.96
C THR A 50 14.18 -12.84 -9.86
N ASN A 51 14.39 -12.78 -11.17
CA ASN A 51 13.99 -13.82 -12.11
C ASN A 51 15.02 -14.97 -12.24
N THR A 52 16.21 -14.82 -11.64
CA THR A 52 17.33 -15.77 -11.80
C THR A 52 17.70 -16.47 -10.50
N ILE A 53 17.61 -15.76 -9.37
CA ILE A 53 17.97 -16.28 -8.05
C ILE A 53 17.07 -15.66 -6.98
N HIS A 54 16.66 -16.45 -6.00
CA HIS A 54 15.88 -15.94 -4.86
C HIS A 54 16.79 -15.54 -3.71
N ILE A 55 16.34 -14.57 -2.90
CA ILE A 55 17.10 -14.09 -1.74
C ILE A 55 17.41 -15.21 -0.73
N ASN A 56 16.50 -16.18 -0.58
CA ASN A 56 16.69 -17.32 0.31
C ASN A 56 17.85 -18.21 -0.16
N ASP A 57 18.01 -18.42 -1.48
CA ASP A 57 19.13 -19.22 -2.03
C ASP A 57 20.49 -18.55 -1.71
N ILE A 58 20.52 -17.22 -1.73
CA ILE A 58 21.71 -16.43 -1.38
C ILE A 58 22.02 -16.57 0.11
N ILE A 59 21.00 -16.47 0.97
CA ILE A 59 21.13 -16.62 2.42
C ILE A 59 21.62 -18.04 2.76
N GLU A 60 21.00 -19.07 2.20
CA GLU A 60 21.41 -20.47 2.36
C GLU A 60 22.87 -20.67 1.93
N ARG A 61 23.29 -20.06 0.82
CA ARG A 61 24.67 -20.15 0.38
C ARG A 61 25.66 -19.51 1.36
N ILE A 62 25.29 -18.43 2.04
CA ILE A 62 26.13 -17.83 3.09
C ILE A 62 26.14 -18.74 4.34
N ASN A 63 25.01 -19.36 4.67
CA ASN A 63 24.91 -20.34 5.76
C ASN A 63 25.80 -21.57 5.52
N ASP A 64 25.79 -22.12 4.29
CA ASP A 64 26.64 -23.24 3.88
C ASP A 64 28.15 -22.92 3.97
N MET A 65 28.52 -21.64 3.96
CA MET A 65 29.89 -21.18 4.15
C MET A 65 30.32 -21.13 5.63
N GLY A 66 29.41 -21.45 6.55
CA GLY A 66 29.65 -21.49 8.00
C GLY A 66 29.43 -20.16 8.71
N PHE A 67 28.64 -19.27 8.12
CA PHE A 67 28.20 -18.01 8.74
C PHE A 67 26.72 -18.10 9.10
N ASP A 68 26.24 -17.27 10.02
CA ASP A 68 24.81 -17.17 10.29
C ASP A 68 24.24 -15.97 9.51
N ALA A 69 23.48 -16.24 8.46
CA ALA A 69 22.89 -15.23 7.60
C ALA A 69 21.37 -15.23 7.69
N GLU A 70 20.82 -14.02 7.80
CA GLU A 70 19.39 -13.76 7.74
C GLU A 70 19.13 -12.46 6.98
N LEU A 71 17.94 -12.31 6.40
CA LEU A 71 17.58 -11.06 5.74
C LEU A 71 17.66 -9.93 6.77
N ASN A 72 18.48 -8.91 6.52
CA ASN A 72 18.50 -7.71 7.33
C ASN A 72 17.27 -6.89 6.98
N GLN A 73 16.16 -7.27 7.59
CA GLN A 73 15.03 -6.38 7.76
C GLN A 73 15.51 -5.28 8.70
N THR A 74 16.19 -4.26 8.16
CA THR A 74 16.19 -2.97 8.83
C THR A 74 14.72 -2.65 8.97
N THR A 75 14.21 -2.72 10.20
CA THR A 75 12.92 -2.16 10.58
C THR A 75 13.03 -0.67 10.28
N LYS A 76 12.73 -0.31 9.04
CA LYS A 76 12.47 1.07 8.68
C LYS A 76 11.14 1.34 9.34
N ASN A 77 11.20 1.99 10.49
CA ASN A 77 10.01 2.43 11.20
C ASN A 77 9.45 3.59 10.39
N TYR A 78 8.22 3.44 9.95
CA TYR A 78 7.47 4.51 9.31
C TYR A 78 6.48 5.06 10.31
N ASP A 79 6.41 6.39 10.42
CA ASP A 79 5.47 7.05 11.31
C ASP A 79 4.26 7.53 10.52
N LEU A 80 3.07 7.29 11.07
CA LEU A 80 1.79 7.78 10.57
C LEU A 80 1.17 8.68 11.62
N ASP A 81 0.80 9.89 11.22
CA ASP A 81 -0.04 10.77 12.03
C ASP A 81 -1.50 10.57 11.62
N ILE A 82 -2.29 10.00 12.52
CA ILE A 82 -3.70 9.72 12.31
C ILE A 82 -4.56 10.39 13.38
N GLU A 83 -5.77 10.77 13.01
CA GLU A 83 -6.82 11.11 13.96
C GLU A 83 -7.70 9.88 14.19
N LEU A 84 -7.98 9.59 15.46
CA LEU A 84 -8.77 8.45 15.90
C LEU A 84 -10.11 8.92 16.47
N GLY A 85 -11.19 8.57 15.80
CA GLY A 85 -12.54 8.83 16.29
C GLY A 85 -12.94 7.85 17.40
N GLY A 86 -13.62 8.37 18.44
CA GLY A 86 -14.01 7.59 19.62
C GLY A 86 -12.93 7.51 20.71
N ILE A 87 -11.85 8.29 20.58
CA ILE A 87 -10.82 8.42 21.61
C ILE A 87 -11.14 9.55 22.59
N SER A 88 -10.86 9.28 23.87
CA SER A 88 -10.92 10.21 24.98
C SER A 88 -9.79 9.89 25.96
N ASP A 89 -9.42 10.85 26.82
CA ASP A 89 -8.26 10.71 27.72
C ASP A 89 -8.32 9.43 28.57
N GLU A 90 -9.52 9.01 29.00
CA GLU A 90 -9.72 7.82 29.80
C GLU A 90 -9.51 6.50 29.04
N ASN A 91 -9.64 6.49 27.71
CA ASN A 91 -9.56 5.27 26.90
C ASN A 91 -8.25 5.15 26.10
N ILE A 92 -7.40 6.18 26.11
CA ILE A 92 -6.08 6.17 25.46
C ILE A 92 -5.24 4.95 25.85
N PRO A 93 -5.08 4.57 27.14
CA PRO A 93 -4.26 3.42 27.51
C PRO A 93 -4.76 2.11 26.89
N VAL A 94 -6.09 1.95 26.81
CA VAL A 94 -6.73 0.79 26.18
C VAL A 94 -6.52 0.81 24.68
N ALA A 95 -6.67 1.97 24.03
CA ALA A 95 -6.41 2.12 22.61
C ALA A 95 -4.96 1.80 22.27
N MET A 96 -3.99 2.35 23.00
CA MET A 96 -2.57 2.07 22.86
C MET A 96 -2.29 0.57 22.95
N GLN A 97 -2.79 -0.11 23.99
CA GLN A 97 -2.58 -1.55 24.17
C GLN A 97 -3.13 -2.36 22.99
N ARG A 98 -4.34 -2.03 22.52
CA ARG A 98 -5.00 -2.76 21.43
C ARG A 98 -4.33 -2.52 20.08
N ILE A 99 -3.89 -1.28 19.81
CA ILE A 99 -3.18 -0.94 18.57
C ILE A 99 -1.77 -1.54 18.57
N LEU A 100 -1.03 -1.50 19.68
CA LEU A 100 0.27 -2.15 19.84
C LEU A 100 0.21 -3.68 19.69
N SER A 101 -0.96 -4.28 19.90
CA SER A 101 -1.18 -5.72 19.70
C SER A 101 -1.35 -6.12 18.22
N ILE A 102 -1.42 -5.15 17.30
CA ILE A 102 -1.49 -5.40 15.86
C ILE A 102 -0.07 -5.77 15.37
N ALA A 103 0.07 -6.96 14.79
CA ALA A 103 1.33 -7.39 14.18
C ALA A 103 1.82 -6.35 13.14
N GLY A 104 3.10 -5.97 13.24
CA GLY A 104 3.71 -4.90 12.45
C GLY A 104 3.65 -3.51 13.08
N VAL A 105 2.87 -3.27 14.14
CA VAL A 105 2.93 -2.02 14.91
C VAL A 105 4.09 -2.08 15.90
N LEU A 106 4.89 -1.02 15.94
CA LEU A 106 6.11 -0.93 16.75
C LEU A 106 5.94 0.03 17.93
N ASN A 107 5.28 1.16 17.71
CA ASN A 107 5.04 2.16 18.73
C ASN A 107 3.72 2.91 18.47
N VAL A 108 3.10 3.39 19.54
CA VAL A 108 1.92 4.26 19.49
C VAL A 108 2.12 5.37 20.50
N ASN A 109 2.00 6.61 20.06
CA ASN A 109 2.16 7.78 20.90
C ASN A 109 0.98 8.74 20.70
N PHE A 110 0.38 9.20 21.80
CA PHE A 110 -0.63 10.24 21.79
C PHE A 110 0.01 11.54 22.29
N PRO A 111 0.17 12.58 21.45
CA PRO A 111 0.75 13.84 21.89
C PRO A 111 -0.13 14.47 22.96
N LEU A 112 0.36 14.53 24.20
CA LEU A 112 -0.39 15.00 25.38
C LEU A 112 -0.75 16.51 25.36
N LYS A 113 -0.51 17.23 24.27
CA LYS A 113 -0.76 18.68 24.18
C LYS A 113 -1.76 19.00 23.07
N ASN A 114 -2.97 19.36 23.51
CA ASN A 114 -4.02 20.02 22.75
C ASN A 114 -4.85 19.19 21.75
N ASP A 115 -4.54 17.90 21.55
CA ASP A 115 -5.37 17.03 20.70
C ASP A 115 -5.20 15.55 21.04
N SER A 116 -5.97 15.09 22.04
CA SER A 116 -5.98 13.70 22.50
C SER A 116 -6.47 12.70 21.45
N SER A 117 -7.06 13.18 20.34
CA SER A 117 -7.56 12.32 19.26
C SER A 117 -6.46 11.91 18.27
N ARG A 118 -5.31 12.60 18.25
CA ARG A 118 -4.23 12.29 17.33
C ARG A 118 -3.27 11.27 17.91
N ALA A 119 -2.95 10.27 17.11
CA ALA A 119 -1.95 9.26 17.41
C ALA A 119 -0.86 9.28 16.35
N GLN A 120 0.38 9.18 16.80
CA GLN A 120 1.53 8.83 15.98
C GLN A 120 1.77 7.33 16.11
N ILE A 121 1.73 6.61 14.99
CA ILE A 121 1.95 5.17 14.95
C ILE A 121 3.22 4.87 14.16
N SER A 122 4.19 4.24 14.82
CA SER A 122 5.37 3.68 14.15
C SER A 122 5.08 2.24 13.75
N TYR A 123 5.31 1.87 12.50
CA TYR A 123 5.06 0.51 12.00
C TYR A 123 6.17 0.00 11.07
N ASP A 124 6.25 -1.32 10.95
CA ASP A 124 7.10 -2.03 9.99
C ASP A 124 6.33 -2.30 8.69
N LYS A 125 6.70 -1.58 7.62
CA LYS A 125 6.06 -1.73 6.31
C LYS A 125 6.18 -3.13 5.70
N ASN A 126 7.15 -3.92 6.15
CA ASN A 126 7.35 -5.28 5.66
C ASN A 126 6.35 -6.25 6.30
N GLN A 127 5.77 -5.88 7.44
CA GLN A 127 4.75 -6.67 8.15
C GLN A 127 3.34 -6.16 7.87
N ILE A 128 3.16 -4.85 7.74
CA ILE A 128 1.84 -4.24 7.53
C ILE A 128 1.93 -2.95 6.72
N ASN A 129 1.02 -2.78 5.75
CA ASN A 129 0.88 -1.53 5.01
C ASN A 129 -0.18 -0.60 5.66
N PRO A 130 -0.18 0.71 5.37
CA PRO A 130 -1.12 1.67 5.95
C PRO A 130 -2.59 1.28 5.82
N TYR A 131 -3.05 0.91 4.62
CA TYR A 131 -4.44 0.49 4.40
C TYR A 131 -4.85 -0.67 5.32
N SER A 132 -4.02 -1.72 5.40
CA SER A 132 -4.28 -2.90 6.25
C SER A 132 -4.23 -2.56 7.73
N LEU A 133 -3.32 -1.67 8.13
CA LEU A 133 -3.24 -1.15 9.50
C LEU A 133 -4.53 -0.42 9.88
N TYR A 134 -4.99 0.49 9.03
CA TYR A 134 -6.20 1.26 9.27
C TYR A 134 -7.45 0.36 9.35
N GLN A 135 -7.57 -0.63 8.47
CA GLN A 135 -8.65 -1.62 8.55
C GLN A 135 -8.64 -2.40 9.88
N LYS A 136 -7.45 -2.81 10.37
CA LYS A 136 -7.34 -3.49 11.67
C LYS A 136 -7.72 -2.56 12.82
N ILE A 137 -7.31 -1.30 12.79
CA ILE A 137 -7.71 -0.30 13.80
C ILE A 137 -9.23 -0.08 13.79
N GLN A 138 -9.85 -0.01 12.62
CA GLN A 138 -11.32 0.05 12.48
C GLN A 138 -12.01 -1.21 13.04
N SER A 139 -11.45 -2.40 12.81
CA SER A 139 -12.01 -3.66 13.32
C SER A 139 -11.98 -3.77 14.86
N ILE A 140 -11.05 -3.07 15.51
CA ILE A 140 -11.01 -2.95 16.98
C ILE A 140 -11.88 -1.78 17.47
N GLY A 141 -12.63 -1.11 16.60
CA GLY A 141 -13.69 -0.17 16.97
C GLY A 141 -13.29 1.30 17.05
N TYR A 142 -12.13 1.67 16.50
CA TYR A 142 -11.73 3.08 16.39
C TYR A 142 -11.88 3.56 14.95
N LYS A 143 -12.52 4.71 14.74
CA LYS A 143 -12.54 5.32 13.40
C LYS A 143 -11.15 5.88 13.09
N VAL A 144 -10.70 5.77 11.85
CA VAL A 144 -9.37 6.24 11.43
C VAL A 144 -9.52 7.31 10.37
N ASN A 145 -9.02 8.50 10.67
CA ASN A 145 -9.01 9.66 9.79
C ASN A 145 -7.54 10.05 9.54
N PRO A 146 -6.88 9.48 8.52
CA PRO A 146 -5.50 9.80 8.23
C PRO A 146 -5.39 11.19 7.58
N LYS A 147 -4.25 11.87 7.79
CA LYS A 147 -3.92 13.04 6.97
C LYS A 147 -3.56 12.57 5.56
N LEU A 148 -4.25 13.09 4.56
CA LEU A 148 -3.99 12.78 3.16
C LEU A 148 -3.00 13.79 2.57
N GLU A 149 -1.93 13.31 1.95
CA GLU A 149 -0.83 14.14 1.43
C GLU A 149 -0.51 13.86 -0.05
N ASN A 150 -0.71 12.63 -0.54
CA ASN A 150 -0.35 12.23 -1.91
C ASN A 150 -1.59 11.87 -2.76
N ILE A 151 -2.46 12.86 -2.96
CA ILE A 151 -3.72 12.68 -3.68
C ILE A 151 -3.46 12.36 -5.15
N SER A 152 -3.95 11.19 -5.56
CA SER A 152 -4.00 10.68 -6.92
C SER A 152 -5.46 10.59 -7.38
N GLN A 153 -5.67 10.63 -8.69
CA GLN A 153 -6.99 10.57 -9.30
C GLN A 153 -7.11 9.36 -10.23
N ALA A 154 -8.22 8.64 -10.16
CA ALA A 154 -8.53 7.52 -11.05
C ALA A 154 -9.94 7.64 -11.63
N TYR A 155 -10.06 7.33 -12.92
CA TYR A 155 -11.33 7.23 -13.62
C TYR A 155 -11.65 5.76 -13.86
N LEU A 156 -12.83 5.35 -13.42
CA LEU A 156 -13.30 3.97 -13.45
C LEU A 156 -14.58 3.90 -14.28
N ARG A 157 -14.69 2.87 -15.11
CA ARG A 157 -15.94 2.47 -15.77
C ARG A 157 -16.53 1.31 -15.00
N ILE A 158 -17.81 1.38 -14.69
CA ILE A 158 -18.52 0.42 -13.83
C ILE A 158 -19.66 -0.22 -14.62
N GLN A 159 -19.60 -1.53 -14.84
CA GLN A 159 -20.67 -2.29 -15.49
C GLN A 159 -21.60 -2.92 -14.46
N GLY A 160 -22.87 -3.09 -14.82
CA GLY A 160 -23.91 -3.66 -13.95
C GLY A 160 -24.65 -2.64 -13.08
N MET A 161 -24.34 -1.34 -13.21
CA MET A 161 -25.12 -0.29 -12.55
C MET A 161 -26.45 -0.12 -13.27
N HIS A 162 -27.57 -0.41 -12.58
CA HIS A 162 -28.92 -0.35 -13.17
C HIS A 162 -29.86 0.67 -12.50
N CYS A 163 -29.42 1.31 -11.41
CA CYS A 163 -30.20 2.33 -10.72
C CYS A 163 -29.34 3.23 -9.83
N ASN A 164 -29.90 4.37 -9.41
CA ASN A 164 -29.25 5.33 -8.50
C ASN A 164 -28.88 4.74 -7.13
N SER A 165 -29.58 3.70 -6.65
CA SER A 165 -29.19 3.04 -5.41
C SER A 165 -27.87 2.27 -5.54
N CYS A 166 -27.52 1.77 -6.74
CA CYS A 166 -26.20 1.20 -6.99
C CYS A 166 -25.11 2.27 -6.86
N ALA A 167 -25.33 3.45 -7.46
CA ALA A 167 -24.39 4.57 -7.38
C ALA A 167 -24.17 5.01 -5.91
N MET A 168 -25.25 5.15 -5.14
CA MET A 168 -25.16 5.48 -3.71
C MET A 168 -24.42 4.43 -2.89
N ASN A 169 -24.66 3.13 -3.16
CA ASN A 169 -23.99 2.05 -2.45
C ASN A 169 -22.48 2.03 -2.72
N ILE A 170 -22.09 2.25 -3.97
CA ILE A 170 -20.68 2.38 -4.37
C ILE A 170 -20.05 3.59 -3.67
N THR A 171 -20.69 4.76 -3.73
CA THR A 171 -20.21 5.99 -3.07
C THR A 171 -19.97 5.73 -1.59
N GLN A 172 -20.97 5.21 -0.85
CA GLN A 172 -20.84 4.97 0.58
C GLN A 172 -19.72 3.98 0.90
N THR A 173 -19.67 2.87 0.15
CA THR A 173 -18.66 1.81 0.37
C THR A 173 -17.24 2.35 0.17
N VAL A 174 -17.04 3.18 -0.86
CA VAL A 174 -15.70 3.71 -1.17
C VAL A 174 -15.34 4.89 -0.27
N GLU A 175 -16.27 5.81 0.04
CA GLU A 175 -16.00 6.94 0.95
C GLU A 175 -15.54 6.51 2.35
N ASP A 176 -16.01 5.36 2.83
CA ASP A 176 -15.61 4.81 4.12
C ASP A 176 -14.22 4.13 4.11
N LEU A 177 -13.59 3.96 2.94
CA LEU A 177 -12.27 3.33 2.84
C LEU A 177 -11.16 4.27 3.31
N PRO A 178 -10.23 3.79 4.16
CA PRO A 178 -9.08 4.57 4.56
C PRO A 178 -8.23 5.02 3.35
N GLY A 179 -7.95 6.32 3.26
CA GLY A 179 -7.16 6.90 2.17
C GLY A 179 -7.99 7.49 1.03
N ILE A 180 -9.32 7.36 1.04
CA ILE A 180 -10.18 8.05 0.07
C ILE A 180 -10.37 9.51 0.47
N HIS A 181 -10.12 10.41 -0.48
CA HIS A 181 -10.38 11.84 -0.33
C HIS A 181 -11.80 12.17 -0.79
N SER A 182 -12.22 11.64 -1.94
CA SER A 182 -13.60 11.73 -2.42
C SER A 182 -13.84 10.74 -3.56
N ILE A 183 -15.10 10.40 -3.78
CA ILE A 183 -15.56 9.68 -4.96
C ILE A 183 -16.80 10.37 -5.54
N LYS A 184 -16.88 10.43 -6.86
CA LYS A 184 -18.08 10.86 -7.58
C LYS A 184 -18.49 9.75 -8.53
N VAL A 185 -19.67 9.18 -8.33
CA VAL A 185 -20.23 8.13 -9.19
C VAL A 185 -21.31 8.74 -10.07
N SER A 186 -21.21 8.52 -11.38
CA SER A 186 -22.23 8.88 -12.36
C SER A 186 -22.92 7.60 -12.83
N PHE A 187 -24.23 7.51 -12.55
CA PHE A 187 -25.07 6.44 -13.10
C PHE A 187 -25.23 6.59 -14.61
N ASP A 188 -25.49 7.81 -15.07
CA ASP A 188 -25.74 8.11 -16.50
C ASP A 188 -24.52 7.75 -17.36
N ASP A 189 -23.31 7.99 -16.84
CA ASP A 189 -22.06 7.70 -17.56
C ASP A 189 -21.46 6.33 -17.21
N ALA A 190 -22.13 5.57 -16.32
CA ALA A 190 -21.64 4.30 -15.79
C ALA A 190 -20.16 4.38 -15.34
N SER A 191 -19.82 5.43 -14.59
CA SER A 191 -18.44 5.77 -14.26
C SER A 191 -18.27 6.26 -12.82
N ALA A 192 -17.02 6.22 -12.33
CA ALA A 192 -16.63 6.84 -11.08
C ALA A 192 -15.29 7.56 -11.21
N ASN A 193 -15.21 8.74 -10.61
CA ASN A 193 -13.98 9.49 -10.44
C ASN A 193 -13.59 9.46 -8.96
N VAL A 194 -12.41 8.92 -8.66
CA VAL A 194 -11.95 8.71 -7.29
C VAL A 194 -10.68 9.52 -7.05
N LEU A 195 -10.68 10.32 -5.98
CA LEU A 195 -9.50 10.97 -5.42
C LEU A 195 -9.07 10.20 -4.17
N PHE A 196 -7.82 9.74 -4.13
CA PHE A 196 -7.31 8.89 -3.06
C PHE A 196 -5.82 9.12 -2.81
N ASP A 197 -5.35 8.87 -1.60
CA ASP A 197 -3.92 8.92 -1.28
C ASP A 197 -3.23 7.62 -1.68
N SER A 198 -2.35 7.69 -2.68
CA SER A 198 -1.65 6.51 -3.21
C SER A 198 -0.52 5.98 -2.31
N ASN A 199 -0.17 6.69 -1.23
CA ASN A 199 0.69 6.16 -0.17
C ASN A 199 -0.10 5.34 0.85
N ILE A 200 -1.43 5.50 0.90
CA ILE A 200 -2.29 4.80 1.85
C ILE A 200 -2.94 3.58 1.20
N ILE A 201 -3.66 3.79 0.09
CA ILE A 201 -4.49 2.77 -0.56
C ILE A 201 -4.11 2.64 -2.03
N GLU A 202 -4.01 1.40 -2.51
CA GLU A 202 -3.81 1.13 -3.92
C GLU A 202 -5.15 1.15 -4.67
N LEU A 203 -5.12 1.60 -5.93
CA LEU A 203 -6.28 1.56 -6.80
C LEU A 203 -6.89 0.15 -6.92
N SER A 204 -6.03 -0.88 -6.87
CA SER A 204 -6.45 -2.29 -6.92
C SER A 204 -7.36 -2.67 -5.73
N ASN A 205 -7.13 -2.10 -4.54
CA ASN A 205 -7.98 -2.31 -3.37
C ASN A 205 -9.33 -1.63 -3.54
N ILE A 206 -9.36 -0.41 -4.07
CA ILE A 206 -10.60 0.33 -4.35
C ILE A 206 -11.47 -0.47 -5.33
N ILE A 207 -10.88 -0.94 -6.43
CA ILE A 207 -11.58 -1.77 -7.43
C ILE A 207 -12.16 -3.03 -6.78
N LYS A 208 -11.37 -3.75 -5.97
CA LYS A 208 -11.84 -4.96 -5.27
C LYS A 208 -13.04 -4.70 -4.36
N GLU A 209 -13.08 -3.57 -3.65
CA GLU A 209 -14.21 -3.24 -2.78
C GLU A 209 -15.49 -2.96 -3.59
N ILE A 210 -15.37 -2.36 -4.78
CA ILE A 210 -16.51 -2.18 -5.69
C ILE A 210 -16.97 -3.52 -6.29
N GLU A 211 -16.03 -4.37 -6.69
CA GLU A 211 -16.33 -5.69 -7.28
C GLU A 211 -17.03 -6.64 -6.30
N LYS A 212 -16.79 -6.50 -4.98
CA LYS A 212 -17.54 -7.22 -3.94
C LYS A 212 -19.03 -6.91 -3.91
N LEU A 213 -19.46 -5.81 -4.55
CA LEU A 213 -20.86 -5.45 -4.70
C LEU A 213 -21.47 -6.01 -6.01
N ASP A 214 -20.82 -7.00 -6.62
CA ASP A 214 -21.20 -7.65 -7.89
C ASP A 214 -21.13 -6.74 -9.13
N PHE A 215 -20.30 -5.69 -9.09
CA PHE A 215 -20.00 -4.85 -10.26
C PHE A 215 -18.71 -5.27 -10.95
N GLN A 216 -18.58 -4.93 -12.24
CA GLN A 216 -17.31 -5.09 -12.97
C GLN A 216 -16.69 -3.73 -13.22
N VAL A 217 -15.40 -3.59 -12.94
CA VAL A 217 -14.71 -2.30 -13.03
C VAL A 217 -13.55 -2.36 -14.02
N ALA A 218 -13.46 -1.35 -14.89
CA ALA A 218 -12.33 -1.16 -15.79
C ALA A 218 -11.75 0.24 -15.62
N MET A 219 -10.44 0.38 -15.77
CA MET A 219 -9.81 1.71 -15.83
C MET A 219 -10.22 2.43 -17.12
N SER A 220 -10.54 3.71 -16.99
CA SER A 220 -10.79 4.60 -18.11
C SER A 220 -9.67 5.63 -18.23
N THR A 221 -9.21 5.89 -19.46
CA THR A 221 -8.41 7.09 -19.75
C THR A 221 -9.38 8.25 -19.85
N SER A 222 -9.12 9.35 -19.15
CA SER A 222 -9.99 10.50 -18.88
C SER A 222 -10.56 11.30 -20.08
N ASN A 223 -10.79 10.71 -21.26
CA ASN A 223 -11.19 11.37 -22.51
C ASN A 223 -12.37 10.68 -23.24
N ASP A 224 -13.44 10.31 -22.54
CA ASP A 224 -14.69 9.85 -23.16
C ASP A 224 -15.83 10.89 -23.03
N GLU A 225 -15.52 12.19 -22.92
CA GLU A 225 -16.53 13.27 -22.89
C GLU A 225 -16.87 13.89 -24.26
N ASP A 226 -16.25 13.49 -25.38
CA ASP A 226 -16.38 14.26 -26.64
C ASP A 226 -16.62 13.43 -27.93
N LYS A 227 -17.36 12.31 -27.84
CA LYS A 227 -17.74 11.52 -29.04
C LYS A 227 -19.22 11.20 -29.23
N ASN A 228 -20.14 11.87 -28.52
CA ASN A 228 -21.57 11.71 -28.77
C ASN A 228 -22.36 13.04 -28.80
N LYS A 229 -21.78 14.06 -29.42
CA LYS A 229 -22.52 15.24 -29.93
C LYS A 229 -22.28 15.37 -31.43
N ASP A 230 -22.80 14.42 -32.19
CA ASP A 230 -23.12 14.59 -33.61
C ASP A 230 -23.92 13.36 -34.05
N HIS A 231 -25.22 13.35 -33.77
CA HIS A 231 -26.26 12.70 -34.59
C HIS A 231 -27.64 12.97 -33.98
N MET A 232 -28.15 14.19 -34.17
CA MET A 232 -29.60 14.41 -34.18
C MET A 232 -29.93 15.67 -34.98
N ASP A 233 -29.78 15.58 -36.30
CA ASP A 233 -30.51 16.45 -37.21
C ASP A 233 -31.05 15.60 -38.35
N SER A 234 -32.35 15.32 -38.31
CA SER A 234 -33.24 14.90 -39.43
C SER A 234 -34.56 14.34 -38.90
N SER A 235 -35.39 15.18 -38.28
CA SER A 235 -36.85 14.96 -38.32
C SER A 235 -37.43 15.85 -39.42
N ASN A 236 -37.34 15.30 -40.63
CA ASN A 236 -38.05 15.74 -41.81
C ASN A 236 -39.55 15.44 -41.61
N THR A 237 -40.39 16.47 -41.48
CA THR A 237 -41.85 16.34 -41.65
C THR A 237 -42.28 17.03 -42.94
N PRO A 238 -42.72 16.30 -43.97
CA PRO A 238 -43.47 16.88 -45.07
C PRO A 238 -44.98 16.75 -44.78
N LEU A 239 -45.75 17.81 -44.97
CA LEU A 239 -47.07 17.74 -45.59
C LEU A 239 -47.61 19.14 -45.94
N LEU A 240 -47.81 19.30 -47.25
CA LEU A 240 -48.80 20.14 -47.94
C LEU A 240 -50.16 20.10 -47.20
N SER A 241 -51.06 21.07 -47.26
CA SER A 241 -51.44 22.03 -48.31
C SER A 241 -52.24 23.16 -47.68
#